data_AF-A0A355W727-F1
#
_entry.id   AF-A0A355W727-F1
#
_cell.length_a   1.000
_cell.length_b   1.000
_cell.length_c   1.000
_cell.angle_alpha   90.00
_cell.angle_beta   90.00
_cell.angle_gamma   90.00
#
_symmetry.space_group_name_H-M   'P 1'
#
loop_
_entity.id
_entity.type
_entity.pdbx_description
1 polymer ?
#
loop_
_entity_poly.entity_id
_entity_poly.type
_entity_poly.pdbx_seq_one_letter_code
_entity_poly.pdbx_strand_id
1 'polypeptide(L)'
;MDFAAKCMNLATCIENILKRGIVLNPDLLHDFDSAFGVHRAGDIEKLFCDRENCEREVLLELIFYPDESMQIELEPLLEKNIFLKNDEKDVVNFLLEKKIQIPIFFPNRGDTLKIYADTLIFDSLVGRLNISKQINSKIITAVNRHIPDKIRPAVKVRLRNTRFRFYDNLIIFLNLFFKSESSKRSNFLEILDFLLNFFHEIEENNDISDSLNEKKEFYLQRLENAAILHEQLKKNNMEIMTAQNVRIPAINIPEITRKIRIIDQLKNLVLS
;
A
#
# COMPACT_ATOMS: atom_id res chain seq x y z
N MET A 1 12.17 2.27 28.70
CA MET A 1 10.82 2.83 28.50
C MET A 1 9.83 1.75 28.85
N ASP A 2 8.87 2.05 29.70
CA ASP A 2 7.83 1.12 30.12
C ASP A 2 7.04 0.61 28.90
N PHE A 3 6.90 -0.71 28.77
CA PHE A 3 6.23 -1.35 27.64
C PHE A 3 4.78 -0.86 27.50
N ALA A 4 4.11 -0.62 28.63
CA ALA A 4 2.77 -0.06 28.65
C ALA A 4 2.73 1.37 28.09
N ALA A 5 3.74 2.19 28.40
CA ALA A 5 3.79 3.59 27.97
C ALA A 5 3.91 3.73 26.44
N LYS A 6 4.70 2.88 25.77
CA LYS A 6 4.81 2.93 24.29
C LYS A 6 3.50 2.54 23.59
N CYS A 7 2.81 1.50 24.07
CA CYS A 7 1.54 1.04 23.50
C CYS A 7 0.44 2.06 23.73
N MET A 8 0.38 2.65 24.93
CA MET A 8 -0.55 3.73 25.26
C MET A 8 -0.33 4.98 24.42
N ASN A 9 0.93 5.37 24.16
CA ASN A 9 1.26 6.51 23.31
C ASN A 9 0.82 6.28 21.86
N LEU A 10 1.07 5.08 21.32
CA LEU A 10 0.64 4.72 19.97
C LEU A 10 -0.89 4.71 19.86
N ALA A 11 -1.58 4.09 20.82
CA ALA A 11 -3.04 4.07 20.88
C ALA A 11 -3.64 5.48 20.94
N THR A 12 -3.03 6.38 21.72
CA THR A 12 -3.47 7.79 21.82
C THR A 12 -3.27 8.55 20.51
N CYS A 13 -2.19 8.26 19.78
CA CYS A 13 -1.96 8.86 18.47
C CYS A 13 -2.98 8.36 17.43
N ILE A 14 -3.23 7.05 17.39
CA ILE A 14 -4.28 6.43 16.55
C ILE A 14 -5.65 7.03 16.87
N GLU A 15 -6.01 7.15 18.15
CA GLU A 15 -7.24 7.79 18.59
C GLU A 15 -7.39 9.21 18.04
N ASN A 16 -6.35 10.02 18.16
CA ASN A 16 -6.37 11.41 17.70
C ASN A 16 -6.57 11.50 16.18
N ILE A 17 -6.02 10.56 15.41
CA ILE A 17 -6.23 10.48 13.96
C ILE A 17 -7.68 10.08 13.68
N LEU A 18 -8.18 9.01 14.30
CA LEU A 18 -9.55 8.52 14.07
C LEU A 18 -10.62 9.55 14.48
N LYS A 19 -10.37 10.33 15.53
CA LYS A 19 -11.27 11.42 15.97
C LYS A 19 -11.41 12.56 14.97
N ARG A 20 -10.42 12.77 14.08
CA ARG A 20 -10.55 13.74 12.97
C ARG A 20 -11.60 13.30 11.96
N GLY A 21 -11.89 11.99 11.93
CA GLY A 21 -12.86 11.37 11.06
C GLY A 21 -12.29 10.90 9.74
N ILE A 22 -13.06 10.03 9.08
CA ILE A 22 -12.71 9.38 7.83
C ILE A 22 -13.62 9.91 6.75
N VAL A 23 -13.03 10.44 5.68
CA VAL A 23 -13.78 10.85 4.48
C VAL A 23 -13.85 9.67 3.54
N LEU A 24 -15.07 9.20 3.23
CA LEU A 24 -15.22 8.12 2.26
C LEU A 24 -14.82 8.60 0.87
N ASN A 25 -14.11 7.79 0.11
CA ASN A 25 -13.80 8.08 -1.28
C ASN A 25 -15.09 7.98 -2.14
N PRO A 26 -15.43 8.97 -2.98
CA PRO A 26 -16.56 8.89 -3.90
C PRO A 26 -16.59 7.62 -4.78
N ASP A 27 -15.42 7.13 -5.20
CA ASP A 27 -15.32 5.92 -6.02
C ASP A 27 -15.76 4.67 -5.21
N LEU A 28 -15.39 4.61 -3.92
CA LEU A 28 -15.82 3.55 -3.02
C LEU A 28 -17.34 3.56 -2.81
N LEU A 29 -18.00 4.73 -2.84
CA LEU A 29 -19.46 4.79 -2.75
C LEU A 29 -20.14 4.13 -3.96
N HIS A 30 -19.62 4.34 -5.18
CA HIS A 30 -20.16 3.66 -6.36
C HIS A 30 -19.96 2.14 -6.29
N ASP A 31 -18.79 1.72 -5.82
CA ASP A 31 -18.50 0.30 -5.60
C ASP A 31 -19.39 -0.29 -4.50
N PHE A 32 -19.68 0.46 -3.44
CA PHE A 32 -20.58 0.04 -2.38
C PHE A 32 -22.03 -0.08 -2.85
N ASP A 33 -22.51 0.90 -3.62
CA ASP A 33 -23.86 0.89 -4.20
C ASP A 33 -24.03 -0.32 -5.14
N SER A 34 -22.98 -0.68 -5.89
CA SER A 34 -22.99 -1.80 -6.83
C SER A 34 -22.84 -3.17 -6.16
N ALA A 35 -21.99 -3.28 -5.13
CA ALA A 35 -21.64 -4.55 -4.50
C ALA A 35 -22.53 -4.93 -3.30
N PHE A 36 -23.02 -3.95 -2.55
CA PHE A 36 -23.75 -4.18 -1.29
C PHE A 36 -25.19 -3.63 -1.32
N GLY A 37 -25.64 -3.11 -2.47
CA GLY A 37 -26.99 -2.53 -2.60
C GLY A 37 -27.24 -1.36 -1.64
N VAL A 38 -26.16 -0.72 -1.18
CA VAL A 38 -26.23 0.45 -0.32
C VAL A 38 -26.76 1.59 -1.18
N HIS A 39 -27.80 2.28 -0.74
CA HIS A 39 -28.33 3.42 -1.50
C HIS A 39 -28.35 4.69 -0.64
N ARG A 40 -28.31 4.55 0.69
CA ARG A 40 -28.33 5.64 1.67
C ARG A 40 -27.34 5.41 2.81
N ALA A 41 -26.93 6.50 3.47
CA ALA A 41 -26.07 6.44 4.65
C ALA A 41 -26.67 5.58 5.78
N GLY A 42 -28.00 5.56 5.91
CA GLY A 42 -28.71 4.69 6.86
C GLY A 42 -28.67 3.20 6.51
N ASP A 43 -28.40 2.83 5.27
CA ASP A 43 -28.22 1.41 4.89
C ASP A 43 -26.83 0.92 5.30
N ILE A 44 -25.82 1.80 5.20
CA ILE A 44 -24.49 1.56 5.75
C ILE A 44 -24.54 1.45 7.29
N GLU A 45 -25.30 2.33 7.96
CA GLU A 45 -25.47 2.25 9.41
C GLU A 45 -26.10 0.92 9.84
N LYS A 46 -27.12 0.43 9.12
CA LYS A 46 -27.70 -0.89 9.37
C LYS A 46 -26.68 -2.01 9.17
N LEU A 47 -25.89 -1.96 8.09
CA LEU A 47 -24.85 -2.94 7.82
C LEU A 47 -23.76 -2.93 8.89
N PHE A 48 -23.42 -1.76 9.44
CA PHE A 48 -22.50 -1.64 10.57
C PHE A 48 -23.07 -2.18 11.89
N CYS A 49 -24.37 -2.06 12.12
CA CYS A 49 -25.03 -2.57 13.32
C CYS A 49 -25.30 -4.08 13.26
N ASP A 50 -25.41 -4.66 12.06
CA ASP A 50 -25.68 -6.08 11.85
C ASP A 50 -24.40 -6.93 12.00
N ARG A 51 -24.16 -7.43 13.21
CA ARG A 51 -22.95 -8.19 13.55
C ARG A 51 -22.87 -9.59 12.91
N GLU A 52 -23.97 -10.11 12.37
CA GLU A 52 -24.00 -11.43 11.74
C GLU A 52 -23.82 -11.36 10.23
N ASN A 53 -23.83 -10.16 9.65
CA ASN A 53 -23.62 -9.96 8.22
C ASN A 53 -22.14 -10.12 7.84
N CYS A 54 -21.83 -11.07 6.96
CA CYS A 54 -20.48 -11.30 6.45
C CYS A 54 -19.93 -10.13 5.63
N GLU A 55 -20.78 -9.31 5.02
CA GLU A 55 -20.40 -8.14 4.24
C GLU A 55 -19.86 -7.00 5.12
N ARG A 56 -20.27 -6.98 6.40
CA ARG A 56 -19.83 -5.99 7.37
C ARG A 56 -18.32 -5.99 7.54
N GLU A 57 -17.69 -7.15 7.61
CA GLU A 57 -16.24 -7.27 7.77
C GLU A 57 -15.50 -6.65 6.60
N VAL A 58 -15.90 -6.98 5.38
CA VAL A 58 -15.29 -6.44 4.15
C VAL A 58 -15.46 -4.92 4.08
N LEU A 59 -16.64 -4.40 4.42
CA LEU A 59 -16.92 -2.97 4.40
C LEU A 59 -16.10 -2.22 5.47
N LEU A 60 -16.00 -2.77 6.69
CA LEU A 60 -15.14 -2.23 7.74
C LEU A 60 -13.67 -2.21 7.31
N GLU A 61 -13.20 -3.29 6.70
CA GLU A 61 -11.83 -3.38 6.19
C GLU A 61 -11.52 -2.35 5.11
N LEU A 62 -12.48 -2.03 4.25
CA LEU A 62 -12.30 -1.03 3.20
C LEU A 62 -12.30 0.39 3.76
N ILE A 63 -13.17 0.68 4.74
CA ILE A 63 -13.32 2.02 5.32
C ILE A 63 -12.20 2.33 6.32
N PHE A 64 -11.78 1.35 7.12
CA PHE A 64 -10.76 1.48 8.15
C PHE A 64 -9.38 1.00 7.70
N TYR A 65 -9.16 0.89 6.38
CA TYR A 65 -7.81 0.65 5.87
C TYR A 65 -6.92 1.84 6.26
N PRO A 66 -5.76 1.62 6.92
CA PRO A 66 -4.87 2.72 7.28
C PRO A 66 -4.28 3.32 6.00
N ASP A 67 -4.70 4.53 5.65
CA ASP A 67 -4.17 5.22 4.47
C ASP A 67 -2.69 5.61 4.65
N GLU A 68 -2.05 6.03 3.55
CA GLU A 68 -0.64 6.42 3.58
C GLU A 68 -0.39 7.61 4.52
N SER A 69 -1.34 8.53 4.62
CA SER A 69 -1.22 9.72 5.47
C SER A 69 -1.16 9.35 6.96
N MET A 70 -2.06 8.49 7.41
CA MET A 70 -2.10 7.95 8.77
C MET A 70 -0.80 7.20 9.09
N GLN A 71 -0.33 6.36 8.17
CA GLN A 71 0.91 5.60 8.38
C GLN A 71 2.13 6.52 8.46
N ILE A 72 2.21 7.54 7.61
CA ILE A 72 3.27 8.56 7.64
C ILE A 72 3.27 9.32 8.98
N GLU A 73 2.10 9.68 9.49
CA GLU A 73 1.97 10.38 10.77
C GLU A 73 2.43 9.51 11.96
N LEU A 74 2.19 8.21 11.90
CA LEU A 74 2.57 7.25 12.95
C LEU A 74 4.05 6.83 12.87
N GLU A 75 4.67 6.88 11.68
CA GLU A 75 6.02 6.35 11.45
C GLU A 75 7.10 6.90 12.42
N PRO A 76 7.14 8.19 12.80
CA PRO A 76 8.11 8.68 13.78
C PRO A 76 8.01 8.01 15.16
N LEU A 77 6.81 7.56 15.56
CA LEU A 77 6.63 6.80 16.80
C LEU A 77 7.06 5.33 16.62
N LEU A 78 6.77 4.75 15.46
CA LEU A 78 7.15 3.38 15.09
C LEU A 78 8.66 3.22 14.90
N GLU A 79 9.38 4.26 14.49
CA GLU A 79 10.83 4.23 14.38
C GLU A 79 11.52 4.31 15.75
N LYS A 80 10.99 5.10 16.68
CA LYS A 80 11.59 5.31 18.01
C LYS A 80 11.41 4.13 18.96
N ASN A 81 10.43 3.28 18.70
CA ASN A 81 10.03 2.20 19.60
C ASN A 81 10.05 0.87 18.87
N ILE A 82 10.44 -0.19 19.58
CA ILE A 82 10.33 -1.55 19.08
C ILE A 82 8.99 -2.11 19.53
N PHE A 83 8.12 -2.42 18.58
CA PHE A 83 6.88 -3.14 18.82
C PHE A 83 7.07 -4.63 18.47
N LEU A 84 6.50 -5.48 19.30
CA LEU A 84 6.43 -6.92 19.15
C LEU A 84 4.99 -7.32 18.83
N LYS A 85 4.80 -8.55 18.38
CA LYS A 85 3.45 -9.05 18.03
C LYS A 85 2.46 -9.03 19.20
N ASN A 86 2.94 -9.17 20.43
CA ASN A 86 2.08 -9.05 21.62
C ASN A 86 1.65 -7.61 21.88
N ASP A 87 2.49 -6.63 21.51
CA ASP A 87 2.16 -5.21 21.68
C ASP A 87 0.97 -4.78 20.81
N GLU A 88 0.70 -5.48 19.69
CA GLU A 88 -0.48 -5.23 18.86
C GLU A 88 -1.78 -5.40 19.65
N LYS A 89 -1.87 -6.48 20.45
CA LYS A 89 -3.03 -6.74 21.30
C LYS A 89 -3.16 -5.70 22.40
N ASP A 90 -2.05 -5.28 22.98
CA ASP A 90 -2.05 -4.25 24.03
C ASP A 90 -2.55 -2.91 23.48
N VAL A 91 -2.10 -2.52 22.28
CA VAL A 91 -2.58 -1.32 21.58
C VAL A 91 -4.09 -1.40 21.32
N VAL A 92 -4.59 -2.54 20.84
CA VAL A 92 -6.03 -2.76 20.63
C VAL A 92 -6.82 -2.63 21.94
N ASN A 93 -6.35 -3.25 23.03
CA ASN A 93 -6.99 -3.16 24.34
C ASN A 93 -7.09 -1.70 24.82
N PHE A 94 -6.00 -0.92 24.70
CA PHE A 94 -6.02 0.50 25.06
C PHE A 94 -6.99 1.32 24.18
N LEU A 95 -7.13 0.98 22.90
CA LEU A 95 -8.08 1.64 22.00
C LEU A 95 -9.53 1.33 22.37
N LEU A 96 -9.83 0.08 22.75
CA LEU A 96 -11.16 -0.35 23.18
C LEU A 96 -11.61 0.33 24.48
N GLU A 97 -10.72 0.49 25.45
CA GLU A 97 -11.01 1.18 26.71
C GLU A 97 -11.44 2.64 26.51
N LYS A 98 -10.92 3.29 25.47
CA LYS A 98 -11.19 4.70 25.15
C LYS A 98 -12.58 4.94 24.56
N LYS A 99 -13.33 3.89 24.16
CA LYS A 99 -14.67 3.97 23.57
C LYS A 99 -14.76 5.05 22.48
N ILE A 100 -13.86 4.95 21.50
CA ILE A 100 -13.68 5.97 20.47
C ILE A 100 -14.91 6.01 19.56
N GLN A 101 -15.46 7.20 19.38
CA GLN A 101 -16.50 7.48 18.39
C GLN A 101 -15.85 8.10 17.15
N ILE A 102 -15.99 7.42 16.01
CA ILE A 102 -15.34 7.81 14.75
C ILE A 102 -16.38 8.45 13.83
N PRO A 103 -16.20 9.73 13.44
CA PRO A 103 -17.04 10.34 12.42
C PRO A 103 -16.63 9.85 11.03
N ILE A 104 -17.61 9.39 10.25
CA ILE A 104 -17.46 9.04 8.83
C ILE A 104 -18.21 10.10 8.01
N PHE A 105 -17.50 10.77 7.13
CA PHE A 105 -18.02 11.82 6.27
C PHE A 105 -18.34 11.28 4.87
N PHE A 106 -19.56 11.54 4.43
CA PHE A 106 -20.04 11.15 3.10
C PHE A 106 -19.86 12.31 2.12
N PRO A 107 -18.91 12.23 1.16
CA PRO A 107 -18.82 13.24 0.11
C PRO A 107 -20.13 13.24 -0.68
N ASN A 108 -20.56 14.42 -1.13
CA ASN A 108 -21.77 14.68 -1.93
C ASN A 108 -23.11 14.62 -1.20
N ARG A 109 -23.17 14.10 0.04
CA ARG A 109 -24.44 14.03 0.81
C ARG A 109 -24.49 14.97 2.00
N GLY A 110 -23.33 15.40 2.52
CA GLY A 110 -23.23 16.27 3.70
C GLY A 110 -23.57 15.57 5.02
N ASP A 111 -23.88 14.27 4.96
CA ASP A 111 -24.19 13.45 6.11
C ASP A 111 -22.92 13.00 6.83
N THR A 112 -23.00 12.92 8.16
CA THR A 112 -21.94 12.35 9.01
C THR A 112 -22.54 11.21 9.83
N LEU A 113 -21.98 10.01 9.67
CA LEU A 113 -22.30 8.87 10.52
C LEU A 113 -21.27 8.79 11.63
N LYS A 114 -21.70 8.52 12.87
CA LYS A 114 -20.78 8.29 13.98
C LYS A 114 -20.86 6.84 14.41
N ILE A 115 -19.77 6.11 14.26
CA ILE A 115 -19.71 4.71 14.68
C ILE A 115 -18.81 4.54 15.89
N TYR A 116 -19.17 3.60 16.76
CA TYR A 116 -18.28 3.14 17.81
C TYR A 116 -17.36 2.08 17.24
N ALA A 117 -16.05 2.29 17.42
CA ALA A 117 -15.08 1.30 17.01
C ALA A 117 -15.15 0.08 17.93
N ASP A 118 -15.28 -1.09 17.33
CA ASP A 118 -15.27 -2.38 18.02
C ASP A 118 -13.91 -3.08 17.82
N THR A 119 -13.81 -4.29 18.38
CA THR A 119 -12.58 -5.10 18.32
C THR A 119 -12.16 -5.40 16.89
N LEU A 120 -13.11 -5.68 15.98
CA LEU A 120 -12.82 -6.01 14.59
C LEU A 120 -12.16 -4.85 13.86
N ILE A 121 -12.64 -3.62 14.07
CA ILE A 121 -12.03 -2.41 13.50
C ILE A 121 -10.59 -2.27 13.96
N PHE A 122 -10.35 -2.37 15.28
CA PHE A 122 -9.02 -2.13 15.82
C PHE A 122 -8.03 -3.25 15.49
N ASP A 123 -8.47 -4.51 15.51
CA ASP A 123 -7.63 -5.65 15.12
C ASP A 123 -7.21 -5.53 13.65
N SER A 124 -8.14 -5.19 12.75
CA SER A 124 -7.83 -5.00 11.33
C SER A 124 -6.91 -3.80 11.11
N LEU A 125 -7.21 -2.67 11.73
CA LEU A 125 -6.40 -1.45 11.62
C LEU A 125 -4.97 -1.66 12.13
N VAL A 126 -4.81 -2.15 13.36
CA VAL A 126 -3.50 -2.35 13.98
C VAL A 126 -2.70 -3.45 13.26
N GLY A 127 -3.37 -4.53 12.85
CA GLY A 127 -2.74 -5.59 12.06
C GLY A 127 -2.20 -5.07 10.72
N ARG A 128 -2.93 -4.16 10.05
CA ARG A 128 -2.53 -3.57 8.76
C ARG A 128 -1.47 -2.49 8.88
N LEU A 129 -1.31 -1.86 10.05
CA LEU A 129 -0.21 -0.93 10.32
C LEU A 129 1.17 -1.61 10.36
N ASN A 130 1.22 -2.95 10.48
CA ASN A 130 2.46 -3.73 10.52
C ASN A 130 3.45 -3.21 11.58
N ILE A 131 2.94 -2.82 12.76
CA ILE A 131 3.75 -2.15 13.79
C ILE A 131 4.86 -3.06 14.33
N SER A 132 4.63 -4.37 14.40
CA SER A 132 5.60 -5.35 14.86
C SER A 132 6.69 -5.68 13.84
N LYS A 133 6.53 -5.26 12.58
CA LYS A 133 7.50 -5.52 11.53
C LYS A 133 8.70 -4.58 11.67
N GLN A 134 9.88 -5.17 11.88
CA GLN A 134 11.11 -4.42 12.03
C GLN A 134 11.79 -4.23 10.67
N ILE A 135 12.08 -2.98 10.33
CA ILE A 135 12.92 -2.64 9.18
C ILE A 135 14.38 -2.83 9.61
N ASN A 136 15.20 -3.43 8.74
CA ASN A 136 16.61 -3.65 9.02
C ASN A 136 17.33 -2.32 9.35
N SER A 137 18.14 -2.31 10.40
CA SER A 137 18.82 -1.09 10.89
C SER A 137 19.76 -0.47 9.86
N LYS A 138 20.39 -1.28 8.99
CA LYS A 138 21.25 -0.78 7.90
C LYS A 138 20.42 0.04 6.90
N ILE A 139 19.23 -0.46 6.54
CA ILE A 139 18.28 0.23 5.66
C ILE A 139 17.81 1.53 6.29
N ILE A 140 17.39 1.52 7.56
CA ILE A 140 16.96 2.73 8.28
C ILE A 140 18.08 3.78 8.29
N THR A 141 19.32 3.36 8.56
CA THR A 141 20.48 4.25 8.59
C THR A 141 20.72 4.88 7.22
N ALA A 142 20.64 4.09 6.13
CA ALA A 142 20.81 4.61 4.78
C ALA A 142 19.70 5.60 4.40
N VAL A 143 18.44 5.31 4.76
CA VAL A 143 17.31 6.22 4.56
C VAL A 143 17.54 7.53 5.31
N ASN A 144 17.87 7.47 6.60
CA ASN A 144 18.11 8.65 7.43
C ASN A 144 19.32 9.48 6.98
N ARG A 145 20.29 8.87 6.31
CA ARG A 145 21.50 9.57 5.83
C ARG A 145 21.32 10.21 4.46
N HIS A 146 20.65 9.53 3.53
CA HIS A 146 20.68 9.91 2.13
C HIS A 146 19.35 10.46 1.60
N ILE A 147 18.23 10.14 2.24
CA ILE A 147 16.91 10.60 1.79
C ILE A 147 16.58 11.95 2.43
N PRO A 148 15.93 12.90 1.72
CA PRO A 148 15.46 14.16 2.30
C PRO A 148 14.39 13.95 3.38
N ASP A 149 14.44 14.72 4.48
CA ASP A 149 13.53 14.60 5.63
C ASP A 149 12.05 14.54 5.26
N LYS A 150 11.62 15.36 4.30
CA LYS A 150 10.23 15.45 3.86
C LYS A 150 9.64 14.12 3.38
N ILE A 151 10.45 13.25 2.76
CA ILE A 151 9.98 11.99 2.17
C ILE A 151 10.43 10.76 2.96
N ARG A 152 11.28 10.91 4.00
CA ARG A 152 11.75 9.79 4.84
C ARG A 152 10.61 8.96 5.43
N PRO A 153 9.54 9.54 6.02
CA PRO A 153 8.44 8.74 6.56
C PRO A 153 7.77 7.90 5.47
N ALA A 154 7.50 8.48 4.30
CA ALA A 154 6.86 7.80 3.18
C ALA A 154 7.67 6.59 2.66
N VAL A 155 9.00 6.70 2.68
CA VAL A 155 9.90 5.58 2.34
C VAL A 155 9.83 4.47 3.38
N LYS A 156 9.86 4.81 4.67
CA LYS A 156 9.82 3.83 5.76
C LYS A 156 8.48 3.11 5.82
N VAL A 157 7.37 3.82 5.59
CA VAL A 157 6.03 3.23 5.46
C VAL A 157 6.01 2.18 4.34
N ARG A 158 6.54 2.49 3.15
CA ARG A 158 6.65 1.51 2.04
C ARG A 158 7.47 0.28 2.42
N LEU A 159 8.62 0.48 3.07
CA LEU A 159 9.47 -0.62 3.57
C LEU A 159 8.75 -1.47 4.63
N ARG A 160 7.97 -0.84 5.51
CA ARG A 160 7.15 -1.51 6.53
C ARG A 160 6.04 -2.34 5.91
N ASN A 161 5.44 -1.89 4.82
CA ASN A 161 4.36 -2.62 4.14
C ASN A 161 4.80 -3.71 3.15
N THR A 162 6.10 -3.95 2.98
CA THR A 162 6.56 -5.05 2.11
C THR A 162 6.08 -6.41 2.61
N ARG A 163 5.87 -7.38 1.71
CA ARG A 163 5.42 -8.73 2.08
C ARG A 163 6.56 -9.75 2.19
N PHE A 164 7.79 -9.33 1.90
CA PHE A 164 8.98 -10.17 1.88
C PHE A 164 9.98 -9.77 2.99
N ARG A 165 10.93 -10.65 3.27
CA ARG A 165 12.04 -10.39 4.20
C ARG A 165 13.23 -9.80 3.45
N PHE A 166 13.94 -8.89 4.10
CA PHE A 166 15.15 -8.30 3.53
C PHE A 166 16.34 -9.25 3.75
N TYR A 167 16.77 -9.93 2.69
CA TYR A 167 18.00 -10.72 2.64
C TYR A 167 19.21 -9.83 2.33
N ASP A 168 20.42 -10.34 2.51
CA ASP A 168 21.65 -9.52 2.45
C ASP A 168 21.86 -8.85 1.08
N ASN A 169 21.57 -9.55 -0.03
CA ASN A 169 21.63 -8.99 -1.38
C ASN A 169 20.70 -7.77 -1.56
N LEU A 170 19.44 -7.87 -1.08
CA LEU A 170 18.47 -6.78 -1.13
C LEU A 170 18.89 -5.60 -0.25
N ILE A 171 19.45 -5.88 0.93
CA ILE A 171 19.95 -4.85 1.84
C ILE A 171 21.11 -4.08 1.17
N ILE A 172 22.05 -4.79 0.55
CA ILE A 172 23.18 -4.17 -0.17
C ILE A 172 22.65 -3.29 -1.32
N PHE A 173 21.76 -3.84 -2.15
CA PHE A 173 21.17 -3.10 -3.26
C PHE A 173 20.43 -1.85 -2.80
N LEU A 174 19.56 -1.96 -1.78
CA LEU A 174 18.80 -0.81 -1.26
C LEU A 174 19.72 0.27 -0.70
N ASN A 175 20.81 -0.10 -0.04
CA ASN A 175 21.80 0.87 0.44
C ASN A 175 22.47 1.62 -0.71
N LEU A 176 22.84 0.92 -1.80
CA LEU A 176 23.38 1.56 -3.01
C LEU A 176 22.33 2.47 -3.66
N PHE A 177 21.09 1.98 -3.78
CA PHE A 177 19.97 2.73 -4.34
C PHE A 177 19.71 4.03 -3.57
N PHE A 178 19.65 4.00 -2.24
CA PHE A 178 19.44 5.20 -1.44
C PHE A 178 20.63 6.16 -1.49
N LYS A 179 21.86 5.65 -1.62
CA LYS A 179 23.06 6.49 -1.77
C LYS A 179 23.16 7.15 -3.15
N SER A 180 22.54 6.56 -4.16
CA SER A 180 22.64 7.01 -5.55
C SER A 180 21.92 8.34 -5.83
N GLU A 181 22.23 8.96 -6.97
CA GLU A 181 21.52 10.16 -7.46
C GLU A 181 20.03 9.93 -7.73
N SER A 182 19.58 8.66 -7.84
CA SER A 182 18.16 8.33 -7.97
C SER A 182 17.34 8.81 -6.76
N SER A 183 17.95 8.89 -5.57
CA SER A 183 17.32 9.39 -4.34
C SER A 183 16.87 10.85 -4.40
N LYS A 184 17.44 11.64 -5.32
CA LYS A 184 17.15 13.08 -5.48
C LYS A 184 16.15 13.36 -6.61
N ARG A 185 15.73 12.33 -7.35
CA ARG A 185 14.81 12.48 -8.48
C ARG A 185 13.38 12.71 -7.98
N SER A 186 12.60 13.48 -8.74
CA SER A 186 11.20 13.75 -8.42
C SER A 186 10.31 12.51 -8.45
N ASN A 187 10.66 11.50 -9.25
CA ASN A 187 9.95 10.23 -9.37
C ASN A 187 10.51 9.13 -8.44
N PHE A 188 11.29 9.49 -7.42
CA PHE A 188 11.94 8.52 -6.53
C PHE A 188 10.98 7.54 -5.85
N LEU A 189 9.83 8.01 -5.36
CA LEU A 189 8.83 7.14 -4.72
C LEU A 189 8.24 6.13 -5.71
N GLU A 190 8.00 6.53 -6.95
CA GLU A 190 7.53 5.62 -8.02
C GLU A 190 8.57 4.54 -8.34
N ILE A 191 9.85 4.92 -8.38
CA ILE A 191 10.96 3.96 -8.56
C ILE A 191 11.03 2.99 -7.38
N LEU A 192 10.89 3.49 -6.15
CA LEU A 192 10.89 2.65 -4.96
C LEU A 192 9.70 1.68 -4.96
N ASP A 193 8.50 2.13 -5.30
CA ASP A 193 7.30 1.28 -5.39
C ASP A 193 7.48 0.17 -6.44
N PHE A 194 8.06 0.51 -7.61
CA PHE A 194 8.44 -0.50 -8.60
C PHE A 194 9.45 -1.50 -8.03
N LEU A 195 10.50 -1.02 -7.37
CA LEU A 195 11.58 -1.86 -6.84
C LEU A 195 11.09 -2.82 -5.75
N LEU A 196 10.27 -2.34 -4.81
CA LEU A 196 9.73 -3.18 -3.75
C LEU A 196 8.75 -4.23 -4.30
N ASN A 197 7.96 -3.90 -5.31
CA ASN A 197 7.12 -4.88 -5.99
C ASN A 197 7.96 -5.91 -6.74
N PHE A 198 9.02 -5.49 -7.42
CA PHE A 198 9.96 -6.39 -8.08
C PHE A 198 10.66 -7.34 -7.08
N PHE A 199 11.09 -6.84 -5.92
CA PHE A 199 11.68 -7.68 -4.87
C PHE A 199 10.71 -8.68 -4.25
N HIS A 200 9.41 -8.44 -4.32
CA HIS A 200 8.41 -9.40 -3.91
C HIS A 200 8.30 -10.59 -4.89
N GLU A 201 8.65 -10.39 -6.16
CA GLU A 201 8.52 -11.39 -7.22
C GLU A 201 9.76 -12.29 -7.36
N ILE A 202 10.95 -11.82 -6.94
CA ILE A 202 12.20 -12.56 -7.10
C ILE A 202 12.48 -13.50 -5.92
N GLU A 203 13.18 -14.59 -6.19
CA GLU A 203 13.61 -15.55 -5.17
C GLU A 203 14.93 -15.11 -4.51
N GLU A 204 15.18 -15.58 -3.28
CA GLU A 204 16.31 -15.17 -2.43
C GLU A 204 17.69 -15.35 -3.11
N ASN A 205 17.84 -16.40 -3.93
CA ASN A 205 19.10 -16.76 -4.57
C ASN A 205 19.31 -16.14 -5.96
N ASN A 206 18.33 -15.39 -6.47
CA ASN A 206 18.44 -14.82 -7.80
C ASN A 206 19.41 -13.64 -7.82
N ASP A 207 20.20 -13.55 -8.89
CA ASP A 207 20.96 -12.34 -9.16
C ASP A 207 20.00 -11.20 -9.54
N ILE A 208 20.16 -10.05 -8.88
CA ILE A 208 19.26 -8.90 -9.05
C ILE A 208 19.41 -8.31 -10.46
N SER A 209 20.63 -8.31 -11.02
CA SER A 209 20.90 -7.80 -12.37
C SER A 209 20.20 -8.66 -13.41
N ASP A 210 20.37 -9.98 -13.32
CA ASP A 210 19.78 -10.93 -14.25
C ASP A 210 18.25 -10.90 -14.16
N SER A 211 17.70 -10.87 -12.94
CA SER A 211 16.26 -10.74 -12.72
C SER A 211 15.70 -9.43 -13.30
N LEU A 212 16.44 -8.32 -13.22
CA LEU A 212 16.06 -7.04 -13.84
C LEU A 212 16.10 -7.13 -15.38
N ASN A 213 17.08 -7.85 -15.95
CA ASN A 213 17.15 -8.12 -17.39
C ASN A 213 15.92 -8.91 -17.86
N GLU A 214 15.62 -10.02 -17.19
CA GLU A 214 14.46 -10.86 -17.50
C GLU A 214 13.15 -10.07 -17.40
N LYS A 215 13.00 -9.24 -16.36
CA LYS A 215 11.81 -8.39 -16.21
C LYS A 215 11.69 -7.35 -17.33
N LYS A 216 12.82 -6.82 -17.82
CA LYS A 216 12.84 -5.91 -18.97
C LYS A 216 12.37 -6.63 -20.24
N GLU A 217 12.93 -7.81 -20.53
CA GLU A 217 12.56 -8.62 -21.69
C GLU A 217 11.06 -8.99 -21.65
N PHE A 218 10.54 -9.35 -20.49
CA PHE A 218 9.12 -9.58 -20.28
C PHE A 218 8.26 -8.36 -20.69
N TYR A 219 8.65 -7.15 -20.29
CA TYR A 219 7.92 -5.94 -20.68
C TYR A 219 8.04 -5.62 -22.18
N LEU A 220 9.21 -5.84 -22.79
CA LEU A 220 9.43 -5.65 -24.22
C LEU A 220 8.54 -6.60 -25.04
N GLN A 221 8.51 -7.89 -24.69
CA GLN A 221 7.64 -8.88 -25.33
C GLN A 221 6.16 -8.49 -25.22
N ARG A 222 5.72 -7.92 -24.08
CA ARG A 222 4.35 -7.42 -23.94
C ARG A 222 4.05 -6.24 -24.85
N LEU A 223 5.01 -5.35 -25.11
CA LEU A 223 4.84 -4.25 -26.05
C LEU A 223 4.78 -4.74 -27.50
N GLU A 224 5.64 -5.69 -27.87
CA GLU A 224 5.64 -6.30 -29.21
C GLU A 224 4.32 -7.01 -29.48
N ASN A 225 3.86 -7.85 -28.53
CA ASN A 225 2.57 -8.53 -28.64
C ASN A 225 1.39 -7.56 -28.73
N ALA A 226 1.43 -6.45 -27.97
CA ALA A 226 0.41 -5.40 -28.07
C ALA A 226 0.40 -4.73 -29.45
N ALA A 227 1.58 -4.44 -30.00
CA ALA A 227 1.72 -3.84 -31.33
C ALA A 227 1.18 -4.77 -32.43
N ILE A 228 1.55 -6.05 -32.39
CA ILE A 228 1.05 -7.08 -33.33
C ILE A 228 -0.48 -7.18 -33.25
N LEU A 229 -1.04 -7.22 -32.04
CA LEU A 229 -2.49 -7.30 -31.83
C LEU A 229 -3.22 -6.04 -32.32
N HIS A 230 -2.64 -4.85 -32.12
CA HIS A 230 -3.16 -3.60 -32.68
C HIS A 230 -3.12 -3.56 -34.21
N GLU A 231 -2.07 -4.09 -34.85
CA GLU A 231 -2.02 -4.19 -36.31
C GLU A 231 -3.05 -5.18 -36.85
N GLN A 232 -3.27 -6.30 -36.17
CA GLN A 232 -4.31 -7.28 -36.53
C GLN A 232 -5.71 -6.68 -36.41
N LEU A 233 -5.97 -5.89 -35.36
CA LEU A 233 -7.22 -5.15 -35.18
C LEU A 233 -7.47 -4.10 -36.28
N LYS A 234 -6.41 -3.47 -36.81
CA LYS A 234 -6.53 -2.52 -37.94
C LYS A 234 -6.80 -3.21 -39.27
N LYS A 235 -6.37 -4.46 -39.44
CA LYS A 235 -6.50 -5.23 -40.68
C LYS A 235 -7.81 -6.04 -40.78
N ASN A 236 -8.43 -6.40 -39.65
CA ASN A 236 -9.64 -7.24 -39.61
C ASN A 236 -10.88 -6.44 -39.14
N ASN A 237 -12.03 -6.62 -39.80
CA ASN A 237 -13.31 -6.03 -39.37
C ASN A 237 -13.72 -6.58 -37.99
N MET A 238 -14.25 -5.71 -37.11
CA MET A 238 -14.65 -6.06 -35.73
C MET A 238 -15.59 -7.27 -35.64
N GLU A 239 -16.41 -7.53 -36.67
CA GLU A 239 -17.31 -8.70 -36.76
C GLU A 239 -16.59 -10.05 -36.86
N ILE A 240 -15.38 -10.09 -37.43
CA ILE A 240 -14.57 -11.32 -37.55
C ILE A 240 -13.93 -11.67 -36.19
N MET A 241 -13.67 -10.66 -35.35
CA MET A 241 -12.97 -10.86 -34.07
C MET A 241 -13.90 -11.29 -32.94
N THR A 242 -15.16 -10.86 -32.93
CA THR A 242 -16.20 -11.43 -32.06
C THR A 242 -16.49 -12.90 -32.41
N ALA A 243 -16.42 -13.27 -33.70
CA ALA A 243 -16.54 -14.65 -34.14
C ALA A 243 -15.35 -15.54 -33.71
N GLN A 244 -14.17 -14.97 -33.46
CA GLN A 244 -12.95 -15.69 -33.04
C GLN A 244 -12.71 -15.70 -31.52
N ASN A 245 -13.59 -15.09 -30.72
CA ASN A 245 -13.51 -15.08 -29.26
C ASN A 245 -12.17 -14.54 -28.70
N VAL A 246 -11.51 -13.64 -29.44
CA VAL A 246 -10.22 -13.06 -29.05
C VAL A 246 -10.46 -12.00 -27.98
N ARG A 247 -10.12 -12.31 -26.72
CA ARG A 247 -10.09 -11.31 -25.64
C ARG A 247 -8.94 -10.33 -25.91
N ILE A 248 -9.27 -9.05 -26.12
CA ILE A 248 -8.27 -7.98 -26.19
C ILE A 248 -7.79 -7.70 -24.76
N PRO A 249 -6.54 -8.00 -24.40
CA PRO A 249 -6.03 -7.58 -23.10
C PRO A 249 -5.90 -6.06 -23.11
N ALA A 250 -6.48 -5.38 -22.11
CA ALA A 250 -6.27 -3.97 -21.90
C ALA A 250 -4.80 -3.74 -21.51
N ILE A 251 -3.94 -3.42 -22.48
CA ILE A 251 -2.52 -3.15 -22.25
C ILE A 251 -2.31 -1.64 -22.18
N ASN A 252 -1.89 -1.15 -21.01
CA ASN A 252 -1.50 0.25 -20.82
C ASN A 252 -0.05 0.45 -21.28
N ILE A 253 0.12 0.77 -22.58
CA ILE A 253 1.44 1.00 -23.19
C ILE A 253 2.26 2.06 -22.41
N PRO A 254 1.72 3.25 -22.07
CA PRO A 254 2.43 4.24 -21.27
C PRO A 254 3.01 3.70 -19.95
N GLU A 255 2.25 2.87 -19.24
CA GLU A 255 2.69 2.28 -17.98
C GLU A 255 3.87 1.31 -18.18
N ILE A 256 3.77 0.43 -19.18
CA ILE A 256 4.83 -0.54 -19.49
C ILE A 256 6.11 0.18 -19.93
N THR A 257 6.00 1.19 -20.81
CA THR A 257 7.15 1.99 -21.23
C THR A 257 7.80 2.70 -20.04
N ARG A 258 7.01 3.18 -19.07
CA ARG A 258 7.54 3.80 -17.86
C ARG A 258 8.30 2.79 -17.00
N LYS A 259 7.77 1.58 -16.80
CA LYS A 259 8.46 0.50 -16.06
C LYS A 259 9.80 0.13 -16.70
N ILE A 260 9.87 0.04 -18.04
CA ILE A 260 11.14 -0.21 -18.76
C ILE A 260 12.16 0.90 -18.46
N ARG A 261 11.75 2.17 -18.50
CA ARG A 261 12.63 3.30 -18.17
C ARG A 261 13.14 3.23 -16.73
N ILE A 262 12.32 2.79 -15.78
CA ILE A 262 12.75 2.59 -14.39
C ILE A 262 13.81 1.47 -14.33
N ILE A 263 13.60 0.34 -15.00
CA ILE A 263 14.60 -0.74 -15.03
C ILE A 263 15.92 -0.25 -15.61
N ASP A 264 15.90 0.50 -16.71
CA ASP A 264 17.13 1.03 -17.31
C ASP A 264 17.87 2.01 -16.37
N GLN A 265 17.14 2.75 -15.54
CA GLN A 265 17.75 3.59 -14.51
C GLN A 265 18.39 2.76 -13.38
N LEU A 266 17.75 1.67 -12.98
CA LEU A 266 18.24 0.78 -11.92
C LEU A 266 19.46 -0.01 -12.36
N LYS A 267 19.56 -0.42 -13.64
CA LYS A 267 20.73 -1.14 -14.16
C LYS A 267 22.04 -0.35 -14.02
N ASN A 268 21.99 0.97 -14.20
CA ASN A 268 23.16 1.83 -14.01
C ASN A 268 23.69 1.83 -12.56
N LEU A 269 22.90 1.37 -11.58
CA LEU A 269 23.30 1.24 -10.17
C LEU A 269 23.93 -0.11 -9.85
N VAL A 270 23.66 -1.14 -10.67
CA VAL A 270 24.21 -2.49 -10.47
C VAL A 270 25.57 -2.63 -11.14
N LEU A 271 25.81 -1.85 -12.20
CA LEU A 271 27.06 -1.82 -12.95
C LEU A 271 28.11 -0.85 -12.38
N SER A 272 27.78 -0.12 -11.30
CA SER A 272 28.62 0.90 -10.64
C SER A 272 29.17 0.43 -9.30
#